data_AF-A0A9W4CGY7-F1
#
_entry.id   AF-A0A9W4CGY7-F1
#
_cell.length_a   1.000
_cell.length_b   1.000
_cell.length_c   1.000
_cell.angle_alpha   90.00
_cell.angle_beta   90.00
_cell.angle_gamma   90.00
#
_symmetry.space_group_name_H-M   'P 1'
#
loop_
_entity.id
_entity.type
_entity.pdbx_description
1 polymer ?
#
loop_
_entity_poly.entity_id
_entity_poly.type
_entity_poly.pdbx_seq_one_letter_code
_entity_poly.pdbx_strand_id
1 'polypeptide(L)'
;MSFQCPVCNSPYQKPIPEACLVCGWDLQFNLSIPEDLEQEQKRLDWAKKTWERLQTLKLSQQKPHFSSKKRLTLTDILPRLESLELQLQQATLERQHLQSLLDSILHYLKAFNSELSLNQTFPSVTDFDSNITSTFPLSEVGIDYSSLIELLAKGDWKTADEYTWQLILYIGEREAEKWLRVEDIEQFPCTDLNTLNWLWEYYSHGLFSLTSQWQIFYDLDGDYTKFCEQVGWRMGDSWIYYEELNFTLNAPLGHLPIIAWRKRACYGVGTTTPDENLSSFFSRLSMCSKPLRAEFPKT
;
A
#
# COMPACT_ATOMS: atom_id res chain seq x y z
N MET A 1 -36.79 -16.48 -32.60
CA MET A 1 -35.70 -15.67 -31.99
C MET A 1 -35.07 -16.52 -30.90
N SER A 2 -33.84 -16.98 -31.13
CA SER A 2 -33.04 -17.73 -30.14
C SER A 2 -32.43 -16.74 -29.16
N PHE A 3 -32.66 -16.93 -27.87
CA PHE A 3 -31.98 -16.17 -26.82
C PHE A 3 -30.66 -16.89 -26.51
N GLN A 4 -29.56 -16.15 -26.33
CA GLN A 4 -28.28 -16.72 -25.95
C GLN A 4 -27.94 -16.23 -24.55
N CYS A 5 -27.45 -17.14 -23.69
CA CYS A 5 -26.96 -16.74 -22.37
C CYS A 5 -25.77 -15.78 -22.53
N PRO A 6 -25.76 -14.60 -21.87
CA PRO A 6 -24.72 -13.59 -22.05
C PRO A 6 -23.35 -14.01 -21.49
N VAL A 7 -23.30 -15.04 -20.65
CA VAL A 7 -22.06 -15.52 -20.02
C VAL A 7 -21.40 -16.64 -20.82
N CYS A 8 -22.18 -17.62 -21.28
CA CYS A 8 -21.64 -18.82 -21.93
C CYS A 8 -22.10 -19.02 -23.38
N ASN A 9 -22.86 -18.08 -23.93
CA ASN A 9 -23.44 -18.10 -25.28
C ASN A 9 -24.28 -19.34 -25.62
N SER A 10 -24.71 -20.11 -24.62
CA SER A 10 -25.58 -21.27 -24.85
C SER A 10 -26.94 -20.83 -25.40
N PRO A 11 -27.41 -21.42 -26.52
CA PRO A 11 -28.65 -21.02 -27.15
C PRO A 11 -29.86 -21.66 -26.47
N TYR A 12 -30.90 -20.86 -26.24
CA TYR A 12 -32.20 -21.29 -25.72
C TYR A 12 -33.31 -20.93 -26.70
N GLN A 13 -34.25 -21.87 -26.86
CA GLN A 13 -35.54 -21.65 -27.50
C GLN A 13 -36.62 -21.59 -26.41
N LYS A 14 -37.64 -20.76 -26.59
CA LYS A 14 -38.67 -20.55 -25.57
C LYS A 14 -39.40 -21.86 -25.22
N PRO A 15 -39.79 -22.08 -23.94
CA PRO A 15 -39.60 -21.20 -22.79
C PRO A 15 -38.16 -21.23 -22.24
N ILE A 16 -37.63 -20.06 -21.88
CA ILE A 16 -36.26 -19.91 -21.36
C ILE A 16 -36.30 -20.22 -19.85
N PRO A 17 -35.41 -21.10 -19.34
CA PRO A 17 -35.36 -21.42 -17.91
C PRO A 17 -34.92 -20.21 -17.07
N GLU A 18 -35.24 -20.22 -15.77
CA GLU A 18 -34.86 -19.16 -14.82
C GLU A 18 -33.36 -18.93 -14.72
N ALA A 19 -32.58 -20.01 -14.73
CA ALA A 19 -31.12 -19.94 -14.75
C ALA A 19 -30.55 -20.74 -15.92
N CYS A 20 -29.39 -20.31 -16.41
CA CYS A 20 -28.65 -21.00 -17.45
C CYS A 20 -28.18 -22.36 -16.93
N LEU A 21 -28.61 -23.43 -17.58
CA LEU A 21 -28.27 -24.81 -17.21
C LEU A 21 -26.77 -25.13 -17.37
N VAL A 22 -26.00 -24.26 -18.05
CA VAL A 22 -24.57 -24.46 -18.33
C VAL A 22 -23.69 -23.71 -17.33
N CYS A 23 -24.05 -22.48 -16.94
CA CYS A 23 -23.20 -21.64 -16.08
C CYS A 23 -23.91 -21.09 -14.83
N GLY A 24 -25.20 -21.40 -14.64
CA GLY A 24 -25.98 -20.94 -13.49
C GLY A 24 -26.46 -19.49 -13.54
N TRP A 25 -26.20 -18.77 -14.64
CA TRP A 25 -26.58 -17.36 -14.79
C TRP A 25 -28.10 -17.14 -14.79
N ASP A 26 -28.60 -16.21 -13.98
CA ASP A 26 -30.01 -15.81 -13.96
C ASP A 26 -30.42 -15.17 -15.29
N LEU A 27 -31.32 -15.83 -16.02
CA LEU A 27 -31.80 -15.41 -17.34
C LEU A 27 -33.07 -14.53 -17.25
N GLN A 28 -33.61 -14.28 -16.06
CA GLN A 28 -34.77 -13.43 -15.81
C GLN A 28 -34.41 -12.03 -15.29
N PHE A 29 -33.13 -11.74 -15.05
CA PHE A 29 -32.71 -10.48 -14.46
C PHE A 29 -32.95 -9.29 -15.40
N ASN A 30 -33.96 -8.47 -15.05
CA ASN A 30 -34.30 -7.21 -15.70
C ASN A 30 -33.40 -6.12 -15.09
N LEU A 31 -32.46 -5.59 -15.88
CA LEU A 31 -31.55 -4.54 -15.43
C LEU A 31 -32.28 -3.20 -15.33
N SER A 32 -32.67 -2.82 -14.12
CA SER A 32 -32.57 -1.41 -13.72
C SER A 32 -31.07 -1.10 -13.70
N ILE A 33 -30.59 -0.31 -14.66
CA ILE A 33 -29.19 0.10 -14.78
C ILE A 33 -28.84 0.96 -13.55
N PRO A 34 -27.95 0.50 -12.64
CA PRO A 34 -27.50 1.31 -11.52
C PRO A 34 -26.48 2.35 -12.00
N GLU A 35 -26.46 3.51 -11.35
CA GLU A 35 -25.56 4.64 -11.62
C GLU A 35 -24.07 4.27 -11.46
N ASP A 36 -23.76 3.16 -10.77
CA ASP A 36 -22.41 2.60 -10.56
C ASP A 36 -21.76 1.95 -11.80
N LEU A 37 -22.47 1.85 -12.93
CA LEU A 37 -21.96 1.18 -14.13
C LEU A 37 -20.72 1.85 -14.73
N GLU A 38 -20.56 3.15 -14.55
CA GLU A 38 -19.39 3.88 -15.03
C GLU A 38 -18.14 3.58 -14.20
N GLN A 39 -18.29 3.45 -12.87
CA GLN A 39 -17.19 3.06 -11.98
C GLN A 39 -16.79 1.60 -12.21
N GLU A 40 -17.77 0.71 -12.43
CA GLU A 40 -17.51 -0.69 -12.70
C GLU A 40 -16.88 -0.92 -14.08
N GLN A 41 -17.24 -0.11 -15.08
CA GLN A 41 -16.58 -0.12 -16.38
C GLN A 41 -15.12 0.36 -16.29
N LYS A 42 -14.86 1.41 -15.49
CA LYS A 42 -13.49 1.90 -15.22
C LYS A 42 -12.64 0.83 -14.52
N ARG A 43 -13.21 0.11 -13.54
CA ARG A 43 -12.59 -1.04 -12.87
C ARG A 43 -12.22 -2.17 -13.84
N LEU A 44 -13.16 -2.57 -14.70
CA LEU A 44 -12.93 -3.64 -15.67
C LEU A 44 -11.89 -3.25 -16.74
N ASP A 45 -11.90 -2.00 -17.19
CA ASP A 45 -10.90 -1.47 -18.12
C ASP A 45 -9.51 -1.41 -17.46
N TRP A 46 -9.43 -0.99 -16.20
CA TRP A 46 -8.19 -0.99 -15.42
C TRP A 46 -7.63 -2.41 -15.25
N ALA A 47 -8.47 -3.38 -14.85
CA ALA A 47 -8.03 -4.75 -14.61
C ALA A 47 -7.48 -5.39 -15.91
N LYS A 48 -8.15 -5.16 -17.04
CA LYS A 48 -7.71 -5.65 -18.36
C LYS A 48 -6.38 -5.02 -18.79
N LYS A 49 -6.25 -3.69 -18.74
CA LYS A 49 -5.02 -2.98 -19.12
C LYS A 49 -3.84 -3.35 -18.21
N THR A 50 -4.10 -3.50 -16.91
CA THR A 50 -3.08 -3.88 -15.92
C THR A 50 -2.61 -5.31 -16.16
N TRP A 51 -3.52 -6.24 -16.42
CA TRP A 51 -3.19 -7.63 -16.72
C TRP A 51 -2.33 -7.76 -18.00
N GLU A 52 -2.68 -7.06 -19.08
CA GLU A 52 -1.86 -7.02 -20.30
C GLU A 52 -0.46 -6.44 -20.04
N ARG A 53 -0.35 -5.39 -19.21
CA ARG A 53 0.94 -4.78 -18.84
C ARG A 53 1.81 -5.71 -17.99
N LEU A 54 1.25 -6.43 -17.03
CA LEU A 54 1.99 -7.41 -16.22
C LEU A 54 2.50 -8.59 -17.06
N GLN A 55 1.79 -8.96 -18.13
CA GLN A 55 2.27 -9.96 -19.08
C GLN A 55 3.47 -9.45 -19.91
N THR A 56 3.46 -8.19 -20.34
CA THR A 56 4.57 -7.60 -21.11
C THR A 56 5.84 -7.37 -20.27
N LEU A 57 5.70 -7.06 -18.98
CA LEU A 57 6.84 -6.96 -18.04
C LEU A 57 7.51 -8.31 -17.76
N LYS A 58 6.75 -9.42 -17.73
CA LYS A 58 7.32 -10.77 -17.62
C LYS A 58 8.16 -11.17 -18.83
N LEU A 59 7.87 -10.62 -20.01
CA LEU A 59 8.61 -10.89 -21.25
C LEU A 59 9.91 -10.07 -21.38
N SER A 60 10.02 -8.91 -20.72
CA SER A 60 11.23 -8.08 -20.77
C SER A 60 12.32 -8.49 -19.75
N GLN A 61 11.97 -9.29 -18.73
CA GLN A 61 12.92 -9.79 -17.72
C GLN A 61 13.71 -11.04 -18.15
N GLN A 62 13.51 -11.57 -19.36
CA GLN A 62 14.29 -12.70 -19.88
C GLN A 62 15.45 -12.28 -20.79
N LYS A 63 16.46 -11.59 -20.25
CA LYS A 63 17.84 -11.67 -20.76
C LYS A 63 18.84 -11.51 -19.61
N PRO A 64 19.47 -12.59 -19.13
CA PRO A 64 20.61 -12.44 -18.22
C PRO A 64 21.85 -12.09 -19.04
N HIS A 65 22.36 -10.87 -18.88
CA HIS A 65 23.73 -10.53 -19.24
C HIS A 65 24.65 -11.06 -18.13
N PHE A 66 25.41 -12.10 -18.45
CA PHE A 66 26.38 -12.70 -17.55
C PHE A 66 27.54 -11.71 -17.34
N SER A 67 27.65 -11.12 -16.14
CA SER A 67 28.88 -10.47 -15.67
C SER A 67 29.44 -11.31 -14.53
N SER A 68 30.70 -11.69 -14.65
CA SER A 68 31.42 -12.59 -13.75
C SER A 68 31.28 -12.14 -12.28
N LYS A 69 30.42 -12.83 -11.54
CA LYS A 69 30.30 -12.65 -10.08
C LYS A 69 31.63 -13.00 -9.44
N LYS A 70 32.25 -12.00 -8.79
CA LYS A 70 33.36 -12.19 -7.86
C LYS A 70 32.91 -13.24 -6.83
N ARG A 71 33.60 -14.38 -6.79
CA ARG A 71 33.25 -15.50 -5.91
C ARG A 71 33.49 -15.06 -4.48
N LEU A 72 32.43 -14.77 -3.74
CA LEU A 72 32.47 -14.53 -2.30
C LEU A 72 33.17 -15.71 -1.64
N THR A 73 34.20 -15.42 -0.87
CA THR A 73 34.98 -16.44 -0.18
C THR A 73 34.38 -16.71 1.19
N LEU A 74 34.64 -17.88 1.76
CA LEU A 74 34.12 -18.25 3.09
C LEU A 74 34.53 -17.23 4.16
N THR A 75 35.71 -16.62 4.02
CA THR A 75 36.23 -15.56 4.87
C THR A 75 35.45 -14.23 4.78
N ASP A 76 34.71 -13.99 3.70
CA ASP A 76 33.84 -12.80 3.55
C ASP A 76 32.44 -13.02 4.16
N ILE A 77 32.03 -14.28 4.32
CA ILE A 77 30.67 -14.66 4.72
C ILE A 77 30.59 -14.93 6.22
N LEU A 78 31.60 -15.58 6.81
CA LEU A 78 31.64 -15.93 8.22
C LEU A 78 31.37 -14.75 9.17
N PRO A 79 32.05 -13.59 9.07
CA PRO A 79 31.77 -12.46 9.96
C PRO A 79 30.37 -11.87 9.75
N ARG A 80 29.77 -12.00 8.56
CA ARG A 80 28.39 -11.57 8.30
C ARG A 80 27.38 -12.54 8.92
N LEU A 81 27.66 -13.85 8.89
CA LEU A 81 26.84 -14.85 9.57
C LEU A 81 26.87 -14.64 11.09
N GLU A 82 28.05 -14.46 11.68
CA GLU A 82 28.19 -14.18 13.11
C GLU A 82 27.48 -12.88 13.52
N SER A 83 27.58 -11.83 12.69
CA SER A 83 26.85 -10.58 12.92
C SER A 83 25.33 -10.76 12.85
N LEU A 84 24.83 -11.58 11.91
CA LEU A 84 23.40 -11.86 11.78
C LEU A 84 22.89 -12.73 12.93
N GLU A 85 23.67 -13.71 13.38
CA GLU A 85 23.35 -14.53 14.54
C GLU A 85 23.26 -13.69 15.81
N LEU A 86 24.18 -12.73 15.98
CA LEU A 86 24.16 -11.80 17.11
C LEU A 86 22.92 -10.90 17.08
N GLN A 87 22.58 -10.35 15.90
CA GLN A 87 21.37 -9.54 15.73
C GLN A 87 20.10 -10.34 16.02
N LEU A 88 20.05 -11.59 15.56
CA LEU A 88 18.92 -12.49 15.82
C LEU A 88 18.77 -12.79 17.32
N GLN A 89 19.88 -13.02 18.03
CA GLN A 89 19.87 -13.22 19.48
C GLN A 89 19.37 -11.97 20.20
N GLN A 90 19.86 -10.79 19.83
CA GLN A 90 19.43 -9.53 20.43
C GLN A 90 17.92 -9.29 20.20
N ALA A 91 17.43 -9.47 18.97
CA ALA A 91 16.01 -9.33 18.66
C ALA A 91 15.15 -10.36 19.43
N THR A 92 15.67 -11.56 19.67
CA THR A 92 14.98 -12.58 20.48
C THR A 92 14.87 -12.16 21.93
N LEU A 93 15.93 -11.59 22.51
CA LEU A 93 15.92 -11.07 23.88
C LEU A 93 14.97 -9.89 24.04
N GLU A 94 15.00 -8.95 23.09
CA GLU A 94 14.08 -7.81 23.07
C GLU A 94 12.63 -8.28 22.96
N ARG A 95 12.33 -9.25 22.09
CA ARG A 95 11.00 -9.86 21.98
C ARG A 95 10.55 -10.52 23.28
N GLN A 96 11.43 -11.28 23.94
CA GLN A 96 11.11 -11.90 25.24
C GLN A 96 10.84 -10.84 26.31
N HIS A 97 11.61 -9.75 26.32
CA HIS A 97 11.40 -8.65 27.25
C HIS A 97 10.05 -7.97 27.01
N LEU A 98 9.72 -7.63 25.76
CA LEU A 98 8.43 -7.05 25.39
C LEU A 98 7.27 -7.98 25.74
N GLN A 99 7.43 -9.29 25.54
CA GLN A 99 6.42 -10.28 25.90
C GLN A 99 6.21 -10.34 27.41
N SER A 100 7.28 -10.28 28.20
CA SER A 100 7.18 -10.17 29.67
C SER A 100 6.53 -8.86 30.12
N LEU A 101 6.79 -7.74 29.43
CA LEU A 101 6.11 -6.46 29.71
C LEU A 101 4.61 -6.55 29.42
N LEU A 102 4.23 -7.18 28.30
CA LEU A 102 2.84 -7.41 27.94
C LEU A 102 2.13 -8.27 28.99
N ASP A 103 2.74 -9.39 29.39
CA ASP A 103 2.17 -10.29 30.42
C ASP A 103 2.00 -9.57 31.77
N SER A 104 2.95 -8.71 32.13
CA SER A 104 2.86 -7.87 33.33
C SER A 104 1.69 -6.89 33.24
N ILE A 105 1.55 -6.17 32.13
CA ILE A 105 0.42 -5.24 31.91
C ILE A 105 -0.91 -6.01 31.95
N LEU A 106 -1.01 -7.16 31.29
CA LEU A 106 -2.20 -8.00 31.32
C LEU A 106 -2.54 -8.48 32.75
N HIS A 107 -1.53 -8.84 33.55
CA HIS A 107 -1.71 -9.16 34.95
C HIS A 107 -2.23 -7.96 35.76
N TYR A 108 -1.65 -6.77 35.58
CA TYR A 108 -2.10 -5.54 36.24
C TYR A 108 -3.55 -5.20 35.86
N LEU A 109 -3.90 -5.25 34.57
CA LEU A 109 -5.27 -5.01 34.11
C LEU A 109 -6.25 -6.03 34.71
N LYS A 110 -5.85 -7.30 34.82
CA LYS A 110 -6.66 -8.35 35.44
C LYS A 110 -6.85 -8.13 36.95
N ALA A 111 -5.83 -7.61 37.64
CA ALA A 111 -5.90 -7.28 39.06
C ALA A 111 -6.77 -6.06 39.34
N PHE A 112 -6.67 -5.00 38.52
CA PHE A 112 -7.51 -3.80 38.62
C PHE A 112 -9.00 -4.09 38.32
N ASN A 113 -9.31 -5.15 37.57
CA ASN A 113 -10.69 -5.53 37.21
C ASN A 113 -11.45 -6.33 38.30
N SER A 114 -10.99 -6.31 39.55
CA SER A 114 -11.69 -6.97 40.66
C SER A 114 -12.52 -6.04 41.57
N GLU A 115 -12.43 -4.72 41.42
CA GLU A 115 -13.18 -3.75 42.27
C GLU A 115 -13.78 -2.52 41.56
N LEU A 116 -14.19 -2.61 40.29
CA LEU A 116 -15.15 -1.63 39.76
C LEU A 116 -16.39 -2.31 39.20
N SER A 117 -17.44 -2.33 40.01
CA SER A 117 -18.82 -2.37 39.54
C SER A 117 -19.12 -1.07 38.80
N LEU A 118 -18.86 -1.05 37.50
CA LEU A 118 -19.56 -0.13 36.61
C LEU A 118 -20.74 -0.90 36.04
N ASN A 119 -21.95 -0.51 36.48
CA ASN A 119 -23.15 -0.62 35.67
C ASN A 119 -23.03 0.33 34.45
N GLN A 120 -21.93 0.23 33.72
CA GLN A 120 -21.92 0.52 32.30
C GLN A 120 -22.27 -0.83 31.69
N THR A 121 -23.49 -0.91 31.18
CA THR A 121 -23.83 -1.86 30.15
C THR A 121 -22.79 -1.72 29.04
N PHE A 122 -21.73 -2.52 29.10
CA PHE A 122 -20.99 -2.89 27.92
C PHE A 122 -22.02 -3.55 27.00
N PRO A 123 -22.19 -3.06 25.76
CA PRO A 123 -23.03 -3.77 24.83
C PRO A 123 -22.49 -5.20 24.75
N SER A 124 -23.36 -6.17 25.00
CA SER A 124 -23.09 -7.56 24.70
C SER A 124 -22.51 -7.66 23.30
N VAL A 125 -21.45 -8.45 23.14
CA VAL A 125 -20.80 -8.76 21.86
C VAL A 125 -21.69 -9.68 21.00
N THR A 126 -22.97 -9.31 20.88
CA THR A 126 -23.97 -9.99 20.05
C THR A 126 -24.80 -9.03 19.22
N ASP A 127 -24.58 -7.73 19.31
CA ASP A 127 -24.97 -6.76 18.26
C ASP A 127 -23.69 -6.07 17.76
N PHE A 128 -22.83 -6.85 17.11
CA PHE A 128 -21.95 -6.28 16.10
C PHE A 128 -22.89 -5.86 14.99
N ASP A 129 -23.22 -4.57 14.94
CA ASP A 129 -23.98 -3.97 13.86
C ASP A 129 -23.48 -4.57 12.54
N SER A 130 -24.38 -5.26 11.86
CA SER A 130 -24.20 -5.84 10.53
C SER A 130 -24.07 -4.76 9.44
N ASN A 131 -23.43 -3.63 9.78
CA ASN A 131 -23.21 -2.44 8.98
C ASN A 131 -21.78 -1.87 9.08
N ILE A 132 -20.80 -2.61 9.64
CA ILE A 132 -19.38 -2.40 9.25
C ILE A 132 -19.05 -3.37 8.11
N THR A 133 -19.79 -3.24 7.02
CA THR A 133 -19.52 -3.90 5.76
C THR A 133 -18.55 -3.03 4.96
N SER A 134 -17.25 -3.14 5.28
CA SER A 134 -16.14 -3.16 4.31
C SER A 134 -14.80 -3.04 5.04
N THR A 135 -14.32 -4.13 5.63
CA THR A 135 -12.91 -4.28 6.04
C THR A 135 -12.04 -4.64 4.84
N PHE A 136 -12.16 -3.86 3.77
CA PHE A 136 -11.33 -3.95 2.57
C PHE A 136 -10.69 -2.58 2.33
N PRO A 137 -9.49 -2.52 1.72
CA PRO A 137 -8.90 -1.25 1.30
C PRO A 137 -9.94 -0.45 0.50
N LEU A 138 -10.29 0.74 1.00
CA LEU A 138 -11.31 1.58 0.39
C LEU A 138 -10.70 2.42 -0.73
N SER A 139 -11.53 2.78 -1.71
CA SER A 139 -11.16 3.65 -2.81
C SER A 139 -12.32 4.55 -3.19
N GLU A 140 -12.08 5.85 -3.31
CA GLU A 140 -13.06 6.81 -3.85
C GLU A 140 -13.13 6.73 -5.39
N VAL A 141 -12.04 6.30 -6.03
CA VAL A 141 -11.97 6.14 -7.50
C VAL A 141 -12.15 4.69 -7.95
N GLY A 142 -12.55 3.80 -7.04
CA GLY A 142 -12.87 2.41 -7.33
C GLY A 142 -11.68 1.50 -7.63
N ILE A 143 -10.46 1.84 -7.21
CA ILE A 143 -9.26 1.01 -7.37
C ILE A 143 -9.37 -0.29 -6.56
N ASP A 144 -8.99 -1.40 -7.19
CA ASP A 144 -8.76 -2.67 -6.51
C ASP A 144 -7.30 -2.81 -6.07
N TYR A 145 -7.06 -2.73 -4.77
CA TYR A 145 -5.73 -2.84 -4.17
C TYR A 145 -5.26 -4.28 -3.94
N SER A 146 -6.03 -5.31 -4.33
CA SER A 146 -5.70 -6.72 -4.07
C SER A 146 -4.32 -7.13 -4.60
N SER A 147 -3.93 -6.64 -5.77
CA SER A 147 -2.61 -6.92 -6.34
C SER A 147 -1.48 -6.28 -5.52
N LEU A 148 -1.68 -5.06 -5.01
CA LEU A 148 -0.71 -4.40 -4.14
C LEU A 148 -0.59 -5.15 -2.81
N ILE A 149 -1.72 -5.57 -2.23
CA ILE A 149 -1.77 -6.39 -1.03
C ILE A 149 -0.95 -7.67 -1.21
N GLU A 150 -1.12 -8.39 -2.32
CA GLU A 150 -0.41 -9.64 -2.57
C GLU A 150 1.11 -9.42 -2.66
N LEU A 151 1.55 -8.35 -3.34
CA LEU A 151 2.96 -8.00 -3.47
C LEU A 151 3.58 -7.65 -2.11
N LEU A 152 2.89 -6.81 -1.32
CA LEU A 152 3.35 -6.40 0.01
C LEU A 152 3.38 -7.59 0.99
N ALA A 153 2.36 -8.43 1.00
CA ALA A 153 2.28 -9.63 1.85
C ALA A 153 3.41 -10.64 1.54
N LYS A 154 3.85 -10.70 0.28
CA LYS A 154 5.00 -11.52 -0.14
C LYS A 154 6.36 -10.89 0.17
N GLY A 155 6.38 -9.62 0.58
CA GLY A 155 7.62 -8.86 0.74
C GLY A 155 8.32 -8.55 -0.59
N ASP A 156 7.58 -8.53 -1.70
CA ASP A 156 8.10 -8.10 -3.01
C ASP A 156 8.08 -6.57 -3.11
N TRP A 157 8.89 -5.94 -2.27
CA TRP A 157 8.89 -4.48 -2.04
C TRP A 157 9.17 -3.68 -3.31
N LYS A 158 10.03 -4.21 -4.20
CA LYS A 158 10.37 -3.53 -5.45
C LYS A 158 9.19 -3.49 -6.40
N THR A 159 8.56 -4.63 -6.65
CA THR A 159 7.39 -4.67 -7.54
C THR A 159 6.19 -3.97 -6.91
N ALA A 160 6.04 -4.01 -5.57
CA ALA A 160 5.04 -3.21 -4.86
C ALA A 160 5.24 -1.70 -5.05
N ASP A 161 6.48 -1.20 -4.99
CA ASP A 161 6.80 0.21 -5.23
C ASP A 161 6.51 0.64 -6.67
N GLU A 162 6.96 -0.15 -7.64
CA GLU A 162 6.68 0.09 -9.06
C GLU A 162 5.17 0.09 -9.35
N TYR A 163 4.43 -0.79 -8.71
CA TYR A 163 2.98 -0.87 -8.86
C TYR A 163 2.26 0.29 -8.16
N THR A 164 2.73 0.67 -6.96
CA THR A 164 2.24 1.87 -6.26
C THR A 164 2.40 3.10 -7.14
N TRP A 165 3.50 3.24 -7.89
CA TRP A 165 3.64 4.34 -8.86
C TRP A 165 2.54 4.38 -9.91
N GLN A 166 2.17 3.22 -10.44
CA GLN A 166 1.18 3.12 -11.50
C GLN A 166 -0.20 3.51 -10.97
N LEU A 167 -0.51 3.12 -9.73
CA LEU A 167 -1.73 3.55 -9.04
C LEU A 167 -1.74 5.07 -8.83
N ILE A 168 -0.63 5.64 -8.36
CA ILE A 168 -0.47 7.09 -8.17
C ILE A 168 -0.68 7.85 -9.50
N LEU A 169 -0.10 7.38 -10.61
CA LEU A 169 -0.32 8.01 -11.92
C LEU A 169 -1.76 7.86 -12.40
N TYR A 170 -2.41 6.73 -12.11
CA TYR A 170 -3.82 6.51 -12.47
C TYR A 170 -4.75 7.42 -11.68
N ILE A 171 -4.53 7.57 -10.37
CA ILE A 171 -5.29 8.48 -9.51
C ILE A 171 -5.19 9.92 -10.03
N GLY A 172 -4.00 10.31 -10.50
CA GLY A 172 -3.78 11.63 -11.11
C GLY A 172 -4.26 11.76 -12.55
N GLU A 173 -4.78 10.70 -13.19
CA GLU A 173 -5.15 10.65 -14.62
C GLU A 173 -3.98 11.00 -15.58
N ARG A 174 -2.78 10.49 -15.26
CA ARG A 174 -1.49 10.91 -15.84
C ARG A 174 -0.60 9.75 -16.28
N GLU A 175 -1.19 8.61 -16.59
CA GLU A 175 -0.45 7.39 -16.94
C GLU A 175 0.33 7.53 -18.26
N ALA A 176 -0.17 8.36 -19.19
CA ALA A 176 0.49 8.61 -20.47
C ALA A 176 1.76 9.46 -20.29
N GLU A 177 1.69 10.46 -19.42
CA GLU A 177 2.74 11.42 -19.10
C GLU A 177 3.83 10.77 -18.26
N LYS A 178 3.45 9.88 -17.33
CA LYS A 178 4.35 9.20 -16.39
C LYS A 178 4.98 10.14 -15.35
N TRP A 179 4.36 11.31 -15.14
CA TRP A 179 4.71 12.29 -14.12
C TRP A 179 3.48 13.08 -13.71
N LEU A 180 3.47 13.60 -12.48
CA LEU A 180 2.38 14.39 -11.90
C LEU A 180 2.75 15.87 -11.86
N ARG A 181 1.76 16.74 -11.99
CA ARG A 181 1.84 18.15 -11.60
C ARG A 181 1.41 18.31 -10.14
N VAL A 182 1.73 19.46 -9.55
CA VAL A 182 1.25 19.82 -8.21
C VAL A 182 -0.27 19.81 -8.16
N GLU A 183 -0.94 20.35 -9.19
CA GLU A 183 -2.42 20.40 -9.21
C GLU A 183 -3.04 19.00 -9.27
N ASP A 184 -2.36 18.03 -9.89
CA ASP A 184 -2.81 16.64 -9.92
C ASP A 184 -2.77 16.06 -8.50
N ILE A 185 -1.69 16.31 -7.74
CA ILE A 185 -1.50 15.81 -6.36
C ILE A 185 -2.49 16.44 -5.38
N GLU A 186 -2.78 17.74 -5.51
CA GLU A 186 -3.71 18.46 -4.63
C GLU A 186 -5.15 17.91 -4.67
N GLN A 187 -5.52 17.24 -5.77
CA GLN A 187 -6.84 16.64 -5.97
C GLN A 187 -6.92 15.16 -5.57
N PHE A 188 -5.84 14.56 -5.07
CA PHE A 188 -5.83 13.12 -4.76
C PHE A 188 -6.93 12.74 -3.75
N PRO A 189 -7.78 11.74 -4.04
CA PRO A 189 -8.80 11.30 -3.10
C PRO A 189 -8.17 10.86 -1.78
N CYS A 190 -8.75 11.31 -0.67
CA CYS A 190 -8.16 11.07 0.65
C CYS A 190 -8.22 9.60 1.03
N THR A 191 -9.28 8.90 0.65
CA THR A 191 -9.46 7.48 0.91
C THR A 191 -8.35 6.67 0.23
N ASP A 192 -8.04 6.95 -1.04
CA ASP A 192 -6.99 6.25 -1.78
C ASP A 192 -5.60 6.53 -1.23
N LEU A 193 -5.30 7.79 -0.90
CA LEU A 193 -4.01 8.15 -0.29
C LEU A 193 -3.82 7.50 1.08
N ASN A 194 -4.86 7.47 1.92
CA ASN A 194 -4.84 6.80 3.22
C ASN A 194 -4.73 5.28 3.08
N THR A 195 -5.42 4.68 2.10
CA THR A 195 -5.33 3.24 1.81
C THR A 195 -3.92 2.85 1.41
N LEU A 196 -3.29 3.59 0.48
CA LEU A 196 -1.89 3.37 0.11
C LEU A 196 -0.96 3.48 1.31
N ASN A 197 -1.11 4.55 2.11
CA ASN A 197 -0.31 4.75 3.31
C ASN A 197 -0.43 3.58 4.30
N TRP A 198 -1.67 3.18 4.62
CA TRP A 198 -1.96 2.11 5.57
C TRP A 198 -1.42 0.75 5.09
N LEU A 199 -1.57 0.43 3.80
CA LEU A 199 -1.05 -0.82 3.24
C LEU A 199 0.46 -0.94 3.41
N TRP A 200 1.19 0.12 3.06
CA TRP A 200 2.64 0.14 3.24
C TRP A 200 3.04 0.03 4.71
N GLU A 201 2.36 0.77 5.59
CA GLU A 201 2.63 0.76 7.03
C GLU A 201 2.39 -0.63 7.64
N TYR A 202 1.24 -1.24 7.33
CA TYR A 202 0.82 -2.51 7.89
C TYR A 202 1.79 -3.65 7.54
N TYR A 203 2.10 -3.82 6.25
CA TYR A 203 2.94 -4.93 5.79
C TYR A 203 4.42 -4.74 6.14
N SER A 204 4.87 -3.49 6.30
CA SER A 204 6.26 -3.18 6.68
C SER A 204 6.48 -3.13 8.18
N HIS A 205 5.44 -3.41 8.99
CA HIS A 205 5.47 -3.27 10.45
C HIS A 205 5.86 -1.85 10.91
N GLY A 206 5.34 -0.84 10.22
CA GLY A 206 5.56 0.58 10.54
C GLY A 206 6.83 1.18 9.96
N LEU A 207 7.64 0.41 9.21
CA LEU A 207 8.89 0.90 8.64
C LEU A 207 8.70 1.81 7.42
N PHE A 208 7.71 1.52 6.58
CA PHE A 208 7.48 2.18 5.29
C PHE A 208 6.07 2.75 5.26
N SER A 209 5.96 4.07 5.12
CA SER A 209 4.68 4.75 4.90
C SER A 209 4.93 6.19 4.47
N LEU A 210 3.92 6.83 3.88
CA LEU A 210 3.99 8.26 3.56
C LEU A 210 3.96 9.11 4.84
N THR A 211 3.28 8.64 5.88
CA THR A 211 3.27 9.29 7.20
C THR A 211 4.65 9.29 7.85
N SER A 212 5.39 8.17 7.78
CA SER A 212 6.77 8.08 8.29
C SER A 212 7.68 9.03 7.52
N GLN A 213 7.55 9.09 6.20
CA GLN A 213 8.30 10.06 5.38
C GLN A 213 7.95 11.51 5.73
N TRP A 214 6.66 11.81 5.91
CA TRP A 214 6.20 13.13 6.30
C TRP A 214 6.77 13.57 7.64
N GLN A 215 6.77 12.70 8.65
CA GLN A 215 7.35 12.97 9.97
C GLN A 215 8.84 13.29 9.85
N ILE A 216 9.61 12.47 9.13
CA ILE A 216 11.05 12.70 8.93
C ILE A 216 11.28 14.05 8.22
N PHE A 217 10.52 14.34 7.18
CA PHE A 217 10.66 15.61 6.45
C PHE A 217 10.31 16.82 7.31
N TYR A 218 9.26 16.70 8.13
CA TYR A 218 8.84 17.73 9.08
C TYR A 218 9.89 17.98 10.17
N ASP A 219 10.44 16.92 10.78
CA ASP A 219 11.47 17.00 11.81
C ASP A 219 12.79 17.59 11.30
N LEU A 220 12.99 17.58 9.98
CA LEU A 220 14.14 18.17 9.30
C LEU A 220 13.86 19.57 8.74
N ASP A 221 12.78 20.24 9.19
CA ASP A 221 12.36 21.57 8.74
C ASP A 221 12.15 21.68 7.21
N GLY A 222 11.78 20.57 6.56
CA GLY A 222 11.61 20.50 5.11
C GLY A 222 12.93 20.49 4.32
N ASP A 223 14.08 20.22 4.96
CA ASP A 223 15.37 20.09 4.28
C ASP A 223 15.38 18.81 3.43
N TYR A 224 15.07 18.96 2.14
CA TYR A 224 14.97 17.86 1.18
C TYR A 224 16.26 17.04 1.06
N THR A 225 17.42 17.69 1.20
CA THR A 225 18.72 17.01 1.12
C THR A 225 18.91 16.07 2.30
N LYS A 226 18.72 16.58 3.52
CA LYS A 226 18.83 15.76 4.74
C LYS A 226 17.77 14.68 4.78
N PHE A 227 16.56 14.98 4.33
CA PHE A 227 15.49 14.00 4.21
C PHE A 227 15.92 12.83 3.32
N CYS A 228 16.40 13.10 2.09
CA CYS A 228 16.86 12.07 1.18
C CYS A 228 18.04 11.27 1.74
N GLU A 229 18.93 11.86 2.54
CA GLU A 229 19.97 11.12 3.26
C GLU A 229 19.38 10.21 4.34
N GLN A 230 18.47 10.71 5.16
CA GLN A 230 17.84 10.00 6.27
C GLN A 230 17.02 8.79 5.80
N VAL A 231 16.26 8.92 4.71
CA VAL A 231 15.49 7.81 4.13
C VAL A 231 16.34 6.90 3.25
N GLY A 232 17.64 7.16 3.08
CA GLY A 232 18.55 6.30 2.31
C GLY A 232 18.43 6.42 0.78
N TRP A 233 18.06 7.59 0.29
CA TRP A 233 17.98 7.95 -1.14
C TRP A 233 19.21 8.71 -1.63
N ARG A 234 20.04 9.21 -0.70
CA ARG A 234 21.30 9.91 -0.95
C ARG A 234 22.40 9.37 -0.04
N MET A 235 23.62 9.28 -0.56
CA MET A 235 24.82 8.93 0.22
C MET A 235 25.92 9.95 -0.06
N GLY A 236 26.27 10.76 0.94
CA GLY A 236 27.20 11.88 0.77
C GLY A 236 26.69 12.86 -0.28
N ASP A 237 27.46 13.12 -1.33
CA ASP A 237 27.07 14.00 -2.43
C ASP A 237 26.42 13.28 -3.63
N SER A 238 26.17 11.97 -3.51
CA SER A 238 25.65 11.15 -4.60
C SER A 238 24.22 10.68 -4.35
N TRP A 239 23.37 10.90 -5.35
CA TRP A 239 22.02 10.36 -5.40
C TRP A 239 22.04 8.90 -5.89
N ILE A 240 21.29 8.02 -5.22
CA ILE A 240 21.28 6.60 -5.53
C ILE A 240 20.34 6.34 -6.71
N TYR A 241 20.68 5.42 -7.61
CA TYR A 241 19.76 5.03 -8.67
C TYR A 241 18.63 4.16 -8.13
N TYR A 242 17.43 4.24 -8.70
CA TYR A 242 16.29 3.41 -8.28
C TYR A 242 16.65 1.93 -8.24
N GLU A 243 17.40 1.47 -9.25
CA GLU A 243 17.84 0.09 -9.38
C GLU A 243 18.83 -0.37 -8.30
N GLU A 244 19.44 0.58 -7.59
CA GLU A 244 20.46 0.37 -6.55
C GLU A 244 19.89 0.53 -5.13
N LEU A 245 18.61 0.88 -4.99
CA LEU A 245 17.96 1.02 -3.68
C LEU A 245 17.75 -0.31 -2.95
N ASN A 246 17.55 -0.21 -1.64
CA ASN A 246 17.38 -1.36 -0.76
C ASN A 246 15.89 -1.73 -0.62
N PHE A 247 15.43 -2.70 -1.40
CA PHE A 247 14.06 -3.24 -1.33
C PHE A 247 13.92 -4.38 -0.32
N THR A 248 14.40 -4.16 0.90
CA THR A 248 14.28 -5.11 2.02
C THR A 248 13.86 -4.38 3.29
N LEU A 249 13.36 -5.11 4.28
CA LEU A 249 13.00 -4.56 5.60
C LEU A 249 14.21 -4.01 6.41
N ASN A 250 15.44 -4.21 5.93
CA ASN A 250 16.63 -3.60 6.53
C ASN A 250 16.89 -2.17 6.04
N ALA A 251 16.03 -1.63 5.16
CA ALA A 251 16.14 -0.26 4.70
C ALA A 251 15.74 0.75 5.81
N PRO A 252 16.18 2.01 5.73
CA PRO A 252 15.82 3.03 6.71
C PRO A 252 14.31 3.27 6.83
N LEU A 253 13.88 3.83 7.96
CA LEU A 253 12.51 4.30 8.17
C LEU A 253 12.13 5.27 7.03
N GLY A 254 10.94 5.08 6.45
CA GLY A 254 10.43 5.91 5.36
C GLY A 254 11.10 5.68 4.00
N HIS A 255 11.94 4.65 3.83
CA HIS A 255 12.62 4.39 2.54
C HIS A 255 11.64 4.17 1.37
N LEU A 256 10.47 3.58 1.65
CA LEU A 256 9.41 3.28 0.69
C LEU A 256 8.06 3.79 1.23
N PRO A 257 7.04 3.98 0.36
CA PRO A 257 7.11 3.97 -1.10
C PRO A 257 7.74 5.24 -1.67
N ILE A 258 8.32 5.15 -2.85
CA ILE A 258 8.92 6.27 -3.56
C ILE A 258 7.84 6.85 -4.46
N ILE A 259 7.41 8.09 -4.23
CA ILE A 259 6.33 8.73 -5.03
C ILE A 259 6.71 10.10 -5.61
N ALA A 260 7.81 10.70 -5.19
CA ALA A 260 8.20 12.04 -5.64
C ALA A 260 9.09 12.04 -6.90
N TRP A 261 9.68 10.90 -7.26
CA TRP A 261 10.68 10.80 -8.34
C TRP A 261 10.71 9.42 -9.01
N ARG A 262 11.35 9.32 -10.20
CA ARG A 262 11.66 8.06 -10.90
C ARG A 262 13.03 8.09 -11.58
N LYS A 263 13.67 6.92 -11.67
CA LYS A 263 15.03 6.67 -12.21
C LYS A 263 16.18 7.04 -11.27
N ARG A 264 16.42 8.34 -11.05
CA ARG A 264 17.46 8.78 -10.09
C ARG A 264 16.80 9.29 -8.83
N ALA A 265 17.28 8.82 -7.69
CA ALA A 265 16.74 9.26 -6.41
C ALA A 265 16.79 10.77 -6.28
N CYS A 266 15.67 11.34 -5.85
CA CYS A 266 15.55 12.77 -5.58
C CYS A 266 15.86 13.69 -6.78
N TYR A 267 15.76 13.18 -8.00
CA TYR A 267 15.62 13.99 -9.22
C TYR A 267 14.16 13.95 -9.66
N GLY A 268 13.51 15.11 -9.75
CA GLY A 268 12.09 15.22 -10.07
C GLY A 268 11.74 14.56 -11.39
N VAL A 269 10.46 14.20 -11.53
CA VAL A 269 9.88 13.82 -12.82
C VAL A 269 8.97 14.94 -13.27
N GLY A 270 9.03 15.28 -14.56
CA GLY A 270 8.18 16.32 -15.13
C GLY A 270 8.79 17.72 -15.02
N THR A 271 7.94 18.70 -14.76
CA THR A 271 8.31 20.13 -14.74
C THR A 271 8.54 20.71 -13.34
N THR A 272 8.12 19.99 -12.31
CA THR A 272 8.22 20.40 -10.90
C THR A 272 9.45 19.78 -10.25
N THR A 273 9.97 20.45 -9.23
CA THR A 273 11.10 19.92 -8.49
C THR A 273 10.63 18.75 -7.59
N PRO A 274 11.50 17.79 -7.27
CA PRO A 274 11.11 16.65 -6.45
C PRO A 274 10.74 17.05 -5.01
N ASP A 275 11.31 18.14 -4.49
CA ASP A 275 10.93 18.75 -3.21
C ASP A 275 9.53 19.37 -3.25
N GLU A 276 9.16 20.05 -4.35
CA GLU A 276 7.80 20.55 -4.56
C GLU A 276 6.80 19.39 -4.60
N ASN A 277 7.06 18.35 -5.40
CA ASN A 277 6.18 17.18 -5.48
C ASN A 277 6.00 16.51 -4.12
N LEU A 278 7.10 16.30 -3.40
CA LEU A 278 7.06 15.68 -2.07
C LEU A 278 6.26 16.54 -1.09
N SER A 279 6.49 17.85 -1.10
CA SER A 279 5.76 18.82 -0.26
C SER A 279 4.26 18.83 -0.57
N SER A 280 3.87 18.74 -1.85
CA SER A 280 2.46 18.66 -2.25
C SER A 280 1.80 17.37 -1.75
N PHE A 281 2.48 16.23 -1.85
CA PHE A 281 1.96 14.96 -1.32
C PHE A 281 1.75 15.02 0.18
N PHE A 282 2.72 15.58 0.90
CA PHE A 282 2.67 15.75 2.35
C PHE A 282 1.61 16.75 2.80
N SER A 283 1.47 17.87 2.10
CA SER A 283 0.37 18.80 2.31
C SER A 283 -0.97 18.09 2.15
N ARG A 284 -1.16 17.36 1.05
CA ARG A 284 -2.39 16.61 0.80
C ARG A 284 -2.66 15.55 1.87
N LEU A 285 -1.66 14.76 2.24
CA LEU A 285 -1.75 13.74 3.28
C LEU A 285 -2.17 14.35 4.63
N SER A 286 -1.60 15.50 4.99
CA SER A 286 -1.95 16.21 6.22
C SER A 286 -3.40 16.72 6.21
N MET A 287 -3.91 17.17 5.06
CA MET A 287 -5.31 17.60 4.91
C MET A 287 -6.28 16.41 4.99
N CYS A 288 -5.88 15.26 4.47
CA CYS A 288 -6.65 14.01 4.54
C CYS A 288 -6.68 13.41 5.95
N SER A 289 -5.63 13.68 6.73
CA SER A 289 -5.50 13.28 8.13
C SER A 289 -6.15 14.34 9.04
N LYS A 290 -7.48 14.46 9.01
CA LYS A 290 -8.17 15.29 10.03
C LYS A 290 -7.75 14.80 11.42
N PRO A 291 -7.41 15.69 12.37
CA PRO A 291 -7.04 15.27 13.70
C PRO A 291 -8.27 14.61 14.34
N LEU A 292 -8.13 13.38 14.82
CA LEU A 292 -8.94 12.89 15.93
C LEU A 292 -8.55 13.68 17.19
N ARG A 293 -8.78 14.99 17.19
CA ARG A 293 -8.86 15.78 18.41
C ARG A 293 -10.28 15.55 18.90
N ALA A 294 -10.42 14.59 19.81
CA ALA A 294 -11.51 14.64 20.77
C ALA A 294 -11.58 16.08 21.29
N GLU A 295 -12.74 16.71 21.09
CA GLU A 295 -13.08 17.95 21.77
C GLU A 295 -13.02 17.66 23.26
N PHE A 296 -11.91 18.02 23.91
CA PHE A 296 -11.92 18.15 25.35
C PHE A 296 -12.79 19.37 25.67
N PRO A 297 -13.89 19.21 26.42
CA PRO A 297 -14.70 20.33 26.84
C PRO A 297 -13.81 21.28 27.65
N LYS A 298 -13.79 22.54 27.24
CA LYS A 298 -13.20 23.61 28.03
C LYS A 298 -14.03 23.75 29.31
N THR A 299 -13.45 23.35 30.43
CA THR A 299 -13.84 23.82 31.77
C THR A 299 -12.89 24.92 32.19
#